data_AF-A0A4Q0ZX28-F1
#
_entry.id   AF-A0A4Q0ZX28-F1
#
_cell.length_a   1.000
_cell.length_b   1.000
_cell.length_c   1.000
_cell.angle_alpha   90.00
_cell.angle_beta   90.00
_cell.angle_gamma   90.00
#
_symmetry.space_group_name_H-M   'P 1'
#
loop_
_entity.id
_entity.type
_entity.pdbx_description
1 polymer ?
#
loop_
_entity_poly.entity_id
_entity_poly.type
_entity_poly.pdbx_seq_one_letter_code
_entity_poly.pdbx_strand_id
1 'polypeptide(L)'
;MQVIKKIQTYFFIILFFSACSINSLNNYSSKTKELSFYSNSKLIEKLSFNNPKQKYYLSMPCVSNSYTIEEKNSRYGKLFFEYIDLNSNCVWTGLASSFFETSLNYELKLNSFEVVENIDINNYTFKTYKINNESYLSVIYSYYTNTNMFLIDYNGKFYTKFLKELKPSYKSKYLDKKRFLGNYDKSLVRKNILENYFRYERIEL
;
A
#
# COMPACT_ATOMS: atom_id res chain seq x y z
N MET A 1 44.14 -50.00 -30.90
CA MET A 1 44.25 -48.65 -31.49
C MET A 1 42.95 -47.91 -31.17
N GLN A 2 43.01 -47.04 -30.16
CA GLN A 2 41.87 -46.25 -29.66
C GLN A 2 41.53 -45.14 -30.65
N VAL A 3 40.25 -44.99 -30.99
CA VAL A 3 39.73 -43.73 -31.56
C VAL A 3 38.54 -43.29 -30.73
N ILE A 4 38.89 -42.51 -29.71
CA ILE A 4 38.26 -41.25 -29.29
C ILE A 4 36.74 -41.28 -29.09
N LYS A 5 36.41 -41.41 -27.80
CA LYS A 5 35.22 -40.92 -27.08
C LYS A 5 34.44 -39.84 -27.83
N LYS A 6 33.21 -40.15 -28.25
CA LYS A 6 32.19 -39.12 -28.53
C LYS A 6 31.80 -38.46 -27.20
N ILE A 7 32.45 -37.34 -26.99
CA ILE A 7 32.24 -36.36 -25.94
C ILE A 7 30.79 -35.85 -25.98
N GLN A 8 30.19 -35.84 -24.78
CA GLN A 8 29.23 -34.88 -24.24
C GLN A 8 28.86 -33.75 -25.24
N THR A 9 27.59 -33.45 -25.49
CA THR A 9 26.83 -32.58 -24.58
C THR A 9 25.39 -32.55 -25.07
N TYR A 10 24.51 -33.34 -24.47
CA TYR A 10 23.07 -33.08 -24.46
C TYR A 10 22.68 -32.78 -23.02
N PHE A 11 23.24 -31.69 -22.49
CA PHE A 11 22.61 -31.01 -21.36
C PHE A 11 21.49 -30.19 -21.99
N PHE A 12 20.32 -30.82 -22.15
CA PHE A 12 19.10 -30.07 -22.39
C PHE A 12 18.94 -29.19 -21.16
N ILE A 13 19.36 -27.94 -21.31
CA ILE A 13 19.13 -26.86 -20.38
C ILE A 13 17.61 -26.78 -20.27
N ILE A 14 17.06 -27.48 -19.29
CA ILE A 14 15.76 -27.14 -18.73
C ILE A 14 16.03 -25.81 -18.04
N LEU A 15 15.94 -24.73 -18.83
CA LEU A 15 15.65 -23.41 -18.31
C LEU A 15 14.29 -23.56 -17.66
N PHE A 16 14.31 -23.97 -16.38
CA PHE A 16 13.29 -23.60 -15.42
C PHE A 16 13.32 -22.08 -15.35
N PHE A 17 12.72 -21.44 -16.35
CA PHE A 17 11.98 -20.22 -16.10
C PHE A 17 10.80 -20.63 -15.22
N SER A 18 11.07 -20.96 -13.95
CA SER A 18 10.14 -20.55 -12.91
C SER A 18 10.14 -19.05 -12.99
N ALA A 19 9.33 -18.50 -13.90
CA ALA A 19 8.86 -17.16 -13.76
C ALA A 19 8.27 -17.14 -12.35
N CYS A 20 9.01 -16.54 -11.42
CA CYS A 20 8.39 -16.07 -10.19
C CYS A 20 7.29 -15.14 -10.71
N SER A 21 6.05 -15.64 -10.75
CA SER A 21 4.92 -14.76 -10.99
C SER A 21 4.93 -13.84 -9.79
N ILE A 22 5.45 -12.65 -10.01
CA ILE A 22 5.49 -11.58 -9.03
C ILE A 22 4.02 -11.22 -8.81
N ASN A 23 3.40 -11.89 -7.86
CA ASN A 23 2.06 -11.56 -7.40
C ASN A 23 2.17 -10.17 -6.78
N SER A 24 1.45 -9.20 -7.34
CA SER A 24 1.35 -7.87 -6.75
C SER A 24 0.99 -8.02 -5.28
N LEU A 25 1.77 -7.39 -4.40
CA LEU A 25 1.78 -7.75 -2.98
C LEU A 25 0.49 -7.40 -2.25
N ASN A 26 -0.42 -6.66 -2.89
CA ASN A 26 -1.77 -6.38 -2.42
C ASN A 26 -2.70 -6.25 -3.63
N ASN A 27 -3.74 -7.07 -3.72
CA ASN A 27 -4.70 -7.00 -4.82
C ASN A 27 -6.13 -6.91 -4.29
N TYR A 28 -6.86 -5.90 -4.76
CA TYR A 28 -8.28 -5.78 -4.54
C TYR A 28 -9.03 -6.47 -5.67
N SER A 29 -9.90 -7.41 -5.32
CA SER A 29 -10.80 -8.05 -6.28
C SER A 29 -12.17 -7.40 -6.22
N SER A 30 -12.59 -6.71 -7.28
CA SER A 30 -13.95 -6.15 -7.37
C SER A 30 -15.04 -7.21 -7.31
N LYS A 31 -14.74 -8.46 -7.71
CA LYS A 31 -15.70 -9.58 -7.67
C LYS A 31 -15.97 -10.03 -6.24
N THR A 32 -14.93 -10.21 -5.43
CA THR A 32 -15.07 -10.66 -4.04
C THR A 32 -15.18 -9.50 -3.06
N LYS A 33 -14.89 -8.27 -3.50
CA LYS A 33 -14.75 -7.06 -2.68
C LYS A 33 -13.74 -7.27 -1.56
N GLU A 34 -12.66 -8.00 -1.83
CA GLU A 34 -11.61 -8.27 -0.84
C GLU A 34 -10.28 -7.68 -1.30
N LEU A 35 -9.60 -7.02 -0.38
CA LEU A 35 -8.18 -6.67 -0.49
C LEU A 35 -7.38 -7.70 0.30
N SER A 36 -6.45 -8.35 -0.36
CA SER A 36 -5.57 -9.36 0.24
C SER A 36 -4.20 -8.76 0.52
N PHE A 37 -3.67 -9.02 1.72
CA PHE A 37 -2.37 -8.53 2.17
C PHE A 37 -1.35 -9.66 2.24
N TYR A 38 -0.24 -9.53 1.50
CA TYR A 38 0.80 -10.55 1.43
C TYR A 38 2.10 -10.08 2.06
N SER A 39 2.90 -11.01 2.59
CA SER A 39 4.26 -10.77 3.04
C SER A 39 5.11 -11.97 2.67
N ASN A 40 6.24 -11.77 1.99
CA ASN A 40 7.09 -12.85 1.47
C ASN A 40 6.28 -13.92 0.73
N SER A 41 5.39 -13.48 -0.17
CA SER A 41 4.48 -14.33 -0.96
C SER A 41 3.44 -15.15 -0.16
N LYS A 42 3.36 -14.98 1.16
CA LYS A 42 2.34 -15.60 2.02
C LYS A 42 1.20 -14.62 2.27
N LEU A 43 -0.04 -15.08 2.09
CA LEU A 43 -1.22 -14.32 2.52
C LEU A 43 -1.20 -14.18 4.04
N ILE A 44 -1.26 -12.96 4.53
CA ILE A 44 -1.27 -12.64 5.96
C ILE A 44 -2.68 -12.30 6.43
N GLU A 45 -3.37 -11.42 5.70
CA GLU A 45 -4.67 -10.91 6.13
C GLU A 45 -5.54 -10.54 4.93
N LYS A 46 -6.85 -10.47 5.15
CA LYS A 46 -7.83 -9.98 4.17
C LYS A 46 -8.70 -8.89 4.78
N LEU A 47 -8.95 -7.86 3.99
CA LEU A 47 -9.96 -6.84 4.26
C LEU A 47 -11.12 -6.99 3.28
N SER A 48 -12.25 -7.47 3.77
CA SER A 48 -13.49 -7.55 2.99
C SER A 48 -14.28 -6.25 3.13
N PHE A 49 -14.67 -5.69 2.00
CA PHE A 49 -15.52 -4.51 1.89
C PHE A 49 -16.98 -4.93 1.66
N ASN A 50 -17.92 -4.30 2.37
CA ASN A 50 -19.36 -4.44 2.20
C ASN A 50 -19.88 -3.74 0.92
N ASN A 51 -19.64 -2.42 0.83
CA ASN A 51 -20.08 -1.53 -0.24
C ASN A 51 -19.01 -0.47 -0.57
N PRO A 52 -17.88 -0.88 -1.19
CA PRO A 52 -16.77 0.02 -1.49
C PRO A 52 -17.14 1.03 -2.58
N LYS A 53 -16.86 2.31 -2.35
CA LYS A 53 -16.92 3.35 -3.39
C LYS A 53 -15.55 3.46 -4.04
N GLN A 54 -15.39 2.79 -5.19
CA GLN A 54 -14.12 2.76 -5.90
C GLN A 54 -14.03 3.84 -6.99
N LYS A 55 -12.87 4.49 -7.12
CA LYS A 55 -12.56 5.45 -8.19
C LYS A 55 -11.23 5.08 -8.84
N TYR A 56 -11.23 4.83 -10.14
CA TYR A 56 -10.04 4.49 -10.92
C TYR A 56 -9.40 5.71 -11.58
N TYR A 57 -8.09 5.65 -11.82
CA TYR A 57 -7.30 6.73 -12.42
C TYR A 57 -6.54 6.29 -13.69
N LEU A 58 -7.15 5.43 -14.50
CA LEU A 58 -6.52 4.81 -15.69
C LEU A 58 -6.04 5.81 -16.76
N SER A 59 -6.62 7.02 -16.79
CA SER A 59 -6.27 8.06 -17.77
C SER A 59 -5.21 9.04 -17.29
N MET A 60 -4.70 8.88 -16.08
CA MET A 60 -3.69 9.77 -15.53
C MET A 60 -2.29 9.38 -16.02
N PRO A 61 -1.44 10.34 -16.43
CA PRO A 61 -0.06 10.04 -16.80
C PRO A 61 0.69 9.33 -15.67
N CYS A 62 1.67 8.52 -16.04
CA CYS A 62 2.53 7.76 -15.13
C CYS A 62 1.91 6.64 -14.30
N VAL A 63 0.60 6.40 -14.38
CA VAL A 63 -0.05 5.31 -13.65
C VAL A 63 -0.67 4.27 -14.58
N SER A 64 -0.77 3.03 -14.12
CA SER A 64 -1.44 1.93 -14.83
C SER A 64 -2.79 1.60 -14.19
N ASN A 65 -2.78 1.01 -13.00
CA ASN A 65 -3.95 0.44 -12.32
C ASN A 65 -4.19 1.09 -10.94
N SER A 66 -4.08 2.42 -10.88
CA SER A 66 -4.27 3.16 -9.63
C SER A 66 -5.73 3.45 -9.32
N TYR A 67 -6.12 3.39 -8.05
CA TYR A 67 -7.49 3.64 -7.59
C TYR A 67 -7.57 4.02 -6.11
N THR A 68 -8.70 4.62 -5.72
CA THR A 68 -9.10 4.76 -4.32
C THR A 68 -10.34 3.94 -4.00
N ILE A 69 -10.49 3.56 -2.73
CA ILE A 69 -11.70 2.97 -2.16
C ILE A 69 -12.06 3.73 -0.88
N GLU A 70 -13.32 4.17 -0.80
CA GLU A 70 -13.91 4.74 0.41
C GLU A 70 -15.05 3.85 0.91
N GLU A 71 -15.09 3.57 2.22
CA GLU A 71 -16.13 2.73 2.81
C GLU A 71 -16.43 3.07 4.28
N LYS A 72 -17.68 2.83 4.71
CA LYS A 72 -18.03 2.55 6.11
C LYS A 72 -18.28 1.05 6.30
N ASN A 73 -17.24 0.33 6.69
CA ASN A 73 -17.24 -1.11 6.92
C ASN A 73 -17.99 -1.46 8.20
N SER A 74 -18.78 -2.53 8.20
CA SER A 74 -19.57 -2.93 9.37
C SER A 74 -18.70 -3.37 10.56
N ARG A 75 -17.53 -3.97 10.29
CA ARG A 75 -16.61 -4.47 11.32
C ARG A 75 -15.55 -3.44 11.70
N TYR A 76 -14.96 -2.81 10.70
CA TYR A 76 -13.79 -1.95 10.89
C TYR A 76 -14.11 -0.45 10.88
N GLY A 77 -15.37 -0.07 10.63
CA GLY A 77 -15.77 1.33 10.60
C GLY A 77 -15.29 2.03 9.34
N LYS A 78 -14.91 3.29 9.46
CA LYS A 78 -14.58 4.11 8.29
C LYS A 78 -13.18 3.79 7.77
N LEU A 79 -13.08 3.58 6.46
CA LEU A 79 -11.85 3.24 5.76
C LEU A 79 -11.68 4.14 4.53
N PHE A 80 -10.43 4.57 4.32
CA PHE A 80 -9.98 5.13 3.03
C PHE A 80 -8.76 4.34 2.58
N PHE A 81 -8.73 3.97 1.32
CA PHE A 81 -7.65 3.22 0.70
C PHE A 81 -7.23 3.88 -0.60
N GLU A 82 -5.93 4.02 -0.83
CA GLU A 82 -5.36 4.39 -2.11
C GLU A 82 -4.29 3.37 -2.52
N TYR A 83 -4.41 2.85 -3.74
CA TYR A 83 -3.40 2.03 -4.39
C TYR A 83 -2.88 2.78 -5.61
N ILE A 84 -1.57 2.91 -5.69
CA ILE A 84 -0.86 3.58 -6.77
C ILE A 84 0.09 2.58 -7.39
N ASP A 85 -0.01 2.44 -8.71
CA ASP A 85 0.82 1.58 -9.54
C ASP A 85 1.44 2.44 -10.62
N LEU A 86 2.71 2.80 -10.43
CA LEU A 86 3.45 3.62 -11.38
C LEU A 86 3.92 2.75 -12.56
N ASN A 87 3.84 3.34 -13.75
CA ASN A 87 4.47 2.75 -14.93
C ASN A 87 5.98 2.62 -14.71
N SER A 88 6.60 1.64 -15.38
CA SER A 88 8.03 1.33 -15.20
C SER A 88 8.99 2.47 -15.53
N ASN A 89 8.54 3.44 -16.31
CA ASN A 89 9.30 4.63 -16.69
C ASN A 89 8.93 5.87 -15.86
N CYS A 90 8.25 5.69 -14.73
CA CYS A 90 7.86 6.77 -13.84
C CYS A 90 8.39 6.55 -12.43
N VAL A 91 8.78 7.65 -11.79
CA VAL A 91 9.43 7.65 -10.48
C VAL A 91 8.78 8.67 -9.59
N TRP A 92 8.73 8.35 -8.30
CA TRP A 92 8.39 9.33 -7.26
C TRP A 92 9.47 10.41 -7.20
N THR A 93 9.06 11.67 -7.02
CA THR A 93 9.98 12.81 -6.82
C THR A 93 10.44 12.96 -5.37
N GLY A 94 9.93 12.10 -4.48
CA GLY A 94 10.21 12.06 -3.05
C GLY A 94 9.60 10.82 -2.41
N LEU A 95 9.55 10.76 -1.08
CA LEU A 95 8.95 9.61 -0.40
C LEU A 95 7.43 9.64 -0.53
N ALA A 96 6.86 8.57 -1.10
CA ALA A 96 5.43 8.44 -1.32
C ALA A 96 4.61 8.57 -0.02
N SER A 97 5.11 8.01 1.09
CA SER A 97 4.51 8.15 2.43
C SER A 97 4.50 9.59 2.91
N SER A 98 5.58 10.35 2.69
CA SER A 98 5.65 11.77 3.04
C SER A 98 4.65 12.59 2.23
N PHE A 99 4.51 12.35 0.92
CA PHE A 99 3.49 13.03 0.11
C PHE A 99 2.07 12.72 0.60
N PHE A 100 1.81 11.46 0.96
CA PHE A 100 0.52 11.08 1.53
C PHE A 100 0.26 11.79 2.86
N GLU A 101 1.24 11.83 3.75
CA GLU A 101 1.15 12.51 5.06
C GLU A 101 0.91 14.02 4.90
N THR A 102 1.65 14.67 3.99
CA THR A 102 1.45 16.09 3.67
C THR A 102 0.04 16.34 3.12
N SER A 103 -0.41 15.51 2.17
CA SER A 103 -1.77 15.63 1.61
C SER A 103 -2.83 15.40 2.69
N LEU A 104 -2.67 14.39 3.53
CA LEU A 104 -3.58 14.08 4.63
C LEU A 104 -3.70 15.25 5.61
N ASN A 105 -2.56 15.82 6.03
CA ASN A 105 -2.51 16.95 6.94
C ASN A 105 -3.18 18.20 6.34
N TYR A 106 -2.83 18.52 5.09
CA TYR A 106 -3.34 19.70 4.38
C TYR A 106 -4.84 19.62 4.11
N GLU A 107 -5.31 18.50 3.55
CA GLU A 107 -6.70 18.33 3.12
C GLU A 107 -7.68 18.25 4.29
N LEU A 108 -7.23 17.68 5.41
CA LEU A 108 -8.03 17.63 6.63
C LEU A 108 -7.91 18.89 7.50
N LYS A 109 -7.04 19.85 7.11
CA LYS A 109 -6.79 21.10 7.85
C LYS A 109 -6.46 20.86 9.31
N LEU A 110 -5.53 19.95 9.59
CA LEU A 110 -5.19 19.57 10.95
C LEU A 110 -4.31 20.64 11.60
N ASN A 111 -4.59 20.95 12.86
CA ASN A 111 -3.80 21.90 13.65
C ASN A 111 -2.53 21.26 14.20
N SER A 112 -2.58 19.95 14.51
CA SER A 112 -1.39 19.16 14.84
C SER A 112 -1.50 17.74 14.28
N PHE A 113 -0.36 17.22 13.81
CA PHE A 113 -0.23 15.92 13.17
C PHE A 113 1.10 15.28 13.63
N GLU A 114 1.07 14.56 14.74
CA GLU A 114 2.27 14.00 15.38
C GLU A 114 2.29 12.47 15.27
N VAL A 115 3.42 11.88 14.87
CA VAL A 115 3.60 10.42 14.90
C VAL A 115 3.85 9.98 16.35
N VAL A 116 2.95 9.15 16.90
CA VAL A 116 3.08 8.60 18.26
C VAL A 116 3.39 7.10 18.30
N GLU A 117 3.25 6.42 17.17
CA GLU A 117 3.69 5.05 16.96
C GLU A 117 4.14 4.90 15.51
N ASN A 118 5.29 4.27 15.30
CA ASN A 118 5.79 3.87 13.99
C ASN A 118 6.41 2.47 14.11
N ILE A 119 5.88 1.50 13.38
CA ILE A 119 6.31 0.10 13.42
C ILE A 119 6.48 -0.39 11.99
N ASP A 120 7.72 -0.69 11.61
CA ASP A 120 8.06 -1.25 10.30
C ASP A 120 8.20 -2.77 10.41
N ILE A 121 7.49 -3.51 9.56
CA ILE A 121 7.58 -4.98 9.46
C ILE A 121 7.47 -5.37 7.98
N ASN A 122 8.54 -5.97 7.46
CA ASN A 122 8.66 -6.35 6.05
C ASN A 122 8.42 -5.12 5.15
N ASN A 123 7.44 -5.18 4.26
CA ASN A 123 7.08 -4.10 3.34
C ASN A 123 5.93 -3.21 3.86
N TYR A 124 5.56 -3.34 5.14
CA TYR A 124 4.50 -2.57 5.78
C TYR A 124 5.06 -1.63 6.83
N THR A 125 4.53 -0.42 6.85
CA THR A 125 4.76 0.57 7.90
C THR A 125 3.42 0.89 8.56
N PHE A 126 3.33 0.64 9.86
CA PHE A 126 2.17 0.90 10.67
C PHE A 126 2.41 2.17 11.49
N LYS A 127 1.64 3.23 11.22
CA LYS A 127 1.71 4.49 11.98
C LYS A 127 0.42 4.79 12.71
N THR A 128 0.56 5.28 13.94
CA THR A 128 -0.52 5.97 14.65
C THR A 128 -0.14 7.44 14.81
N TYR A 129 -1.04 8.33 14.40
CA TYR A 129 -0.92 9.76 14.54
C TYR A 129 -1.78 10.27 15.68
N LYS A 130 -1.28 11.24 16.45
CA LYS A 130 -2.04 12.08 17.36
C LYS A 130 -2.44 13.35 16.61
N ILE A 131 -3.75 13.56 16.49
CA ILE A 131 -4.38 14.62 15.70
C ILE A 131 -4.99 15.65 16.63
N ASN A 132 -4.69 16.92 16.38
CA ASN A 132 -5.18 18.07 17.15
C ASN A 132 -5.01 17.88 18.67
N ASN A 133 -3.92 17.22 19.07
CA ASN A 133 -3.56 16.88 20.45
C ASN A 133 -4.55 16.02 21.24
N GLU A 134 -5.65 15.55 20.64
CA GLU A 134 -6.75 14.91 21.37
C GLU A 134 -7.15 13.54 20.85
N SER A 135 -6.95 13.29 19.55
CA SER A 135 -7.51 12.13 18.88
C SER A 135 -6.46 11.34 18.12
N TYR A 136 -6.78 10.10 17.76
CA TYR A 136 -5.82 9.20 17.13
C TYR A 136 -6.32 8.69 15.77
N LEU A 137 -5.39 8.58 14.82
CA LEU A 137 -5.63 8.07 13.47
C LEU A 137 -4.60 6.98 13.15
N SER A 138 -5.04 5.85 12.61
CA SER A 138 -4.17 4.72 12.29
C SER A 138 -4.05 4.62 10.77
N VAL A 139 -2.81 4.51 10.29
CA VAL A 139 -2.50 4.42 8.86
C VAL A 139 -1.53 3.28 8.61
N ILE A 140 -1.79 2.50 7.57
CA ILE A 140 -0.91 1.46 7.08
C ILE A 140 -0.38 1.90 5.73
N TYR A 141 0.94 1.90 5.60
CA TYR A 141 1.64 2.10 4.34
C TYR A 141 2.19 0.76 3.90
N SER A 142 2.20 0.50 2.60
CA SER A 142 3.05 -0.54 2.04
C SER A 142 3.60 -0.13 0.69
N TYR A 143 4.76 -0.67 0.35
CA TYR A 143 5.39 -0.45 -0.95
C TYR A 143 5.87 -1.78 -1.54
N TYR A 144 5.87 -1.87 -2.87
CA TYR A 144 6.46 -2.99 -3.59
C TYR A 144 6.80 -2.61 -5.03
N THR A 145 8.08 -2.67 -5.40
CA THR A 145 8.60 -2.25 -6.71
C THR A 145 8.10 -0.84 -7.07
N ASN A 146 7.08 -0.72 -7.94
CA ASN A 146 6.51 0.55 -8.41
C ASN A 146 5.12 0.83 -7.81
N THR A 147 4.71 0.03 -6.84
CA THR A 147 3.40 0.12 -6.21
C THR A 147 3.48 0.65 -4.80
N ASN A 148 2.53 1.51 -4.44
CA ASN A 148 2.39 2.08 -3.11
C ASN A 148 0.94 1.99 -2.69
N MET A 149 0.74 1.76 -1.39
CA MET A 149 -0.57 1.57 -0.80
C MET A 149 -0.67 2.40 0.48
N PHE A 150 -1.80 3.08 0.63
CA PHE A 150 -2.13 3.89 1.79
C PHE A 150 -3.51 3.48 2.29
N LEU A 151 -3.59 2.97 3.52
CA LEU A 151 -4.85 2.61 4.15
C LEU A 151 -5.03 3.41 5.44
N ILE A 152 -6.04 4.27 5.48
CA ILE A 152 -6.49 4.95 6.69
C ILE A 152 -7.59 4.12 7.34
N ASP A 153 -7.34 3.71 8.57
CA ASP A 153 -8.32 3.07 9.45
C ASP A 153 -8.67 4.03 10.60
N TYR A 154 -9.80 4.71 10.46
CA TYR A 154 -10.24 5.73 11.42
C TYR A 154 -10.51 5.11 12.80
N ASN A 155 -11.01 3.88 12.84
CA ASN A 155 -11.32 3.18 14.09
C ASN A 155 -10.12 2.41 14.64
N GLY A 156 -9.05 2.19 13.86
CA GLY A 156 -7.83 1.46 14.24
C GLY A 156 -8.02 -0.04 14.43
N LYS A 157 -9.21 -0.57 14.12
CA LYS A 157 -9.58 -1.98 14.35
C LYS A 157 -8.90 -2.93 13.37
N PHE A 158 -8.93 -2.62 12.08
CA PHE A 158 -8.23 -3.41 11.06
C PHE A 158 -6.72 -3.26 11.22
N TYR A 159 -6.22 -2.05 11.43
CA TYR A 159 -4.82 -1.79 11.75
C TYR A 159 -4.31 -2.70 12.87
N THR A 160 -5.03 -2.72 14.00
CA THR A 160 -4.62 -3.50 15.17
C THR A 160 -4.70 -5.00 14.90
N LYS A 161 -5.73 -5.45 14.19
CA LYS A 161 -5.86 -6.86 13.79
C LYS A 161 -4.68 -7.28 12.90
N PHE A 162 -4.45 -6.54 11.82
CA PHE A 162 -3.40 -6.86 10.85
C PHE A 162 -2.00 -6.82 11.48
N LEU A 163 -1.71 -5.82 12.32
CA LEU A 163 -0.43 -5.75 13.02
C LEU A 163 -0.22 -6.92 13.99
N LYS A 164 -1.28 -7.45 14.62
CA LYS A 164 -1.18 -8.64 15.48
C LYS A 164 -0.91 -9.92 14.68
N GLU A 165 -1.43 -10.05 13.47
CA GLU A 165 -1.10 -11.17 12.60
C GLU A 165 0.40 -11.20 12.24
N LEU A 166 1.01 -10.03 12.05
CA LEU A 166 2.45 -9.91 11.79
C LEU A 166 3.32 -9.97 13.06
N LYS A 167 2.80 -9.47 14.18
CA LYS A 167 3.49 -9.40 15.47
C LYS A 167 2.52 -9.79 16.60
N PRO A 168 2.37 -11.10 16.90
CA PRO A 168 1.40 -11.58 17.89
C PRO A 168 1.55 -11.00 19.30
N SER A 169 2.76 -10.57 19.67
CA SER A 169 3.05 -9.92 20.96
C SER A 169 2.57 -8.46 21.04
N TYR A 170 2.11 -7.86 19.94
CA TYR A 170 1.68 -6.47 19.91
C TYR A 170 0.41 -6.23 20.76
N LYS A 171 0.47 -5.21 21.60
CA LYS A 171 -0.65 -4.68 22.39
C LYS A 171 -0.88 -3.23 22.01
N SER A 172 -2.06 -2.92 21.47
CA SER A 172 -2.38 -1.55 21.05
C SER A 172 -2.48 -0.62 22.24
N LYS A 173 -1.78 0.51 22.17
CA LYS A 173 -1.86 1.60 23.17
C LYS A 173 -2.94 2.62 22.86
N TYR A 174 -3.54 2.58 21.67
CA TYR A 174 -4.34 3.68 21.11
C TYR A 174 -5.71 3.25 20.59
N LEU A 175 -6.04 1.96 20.58
CA LEU A 175 -7.32 1.45 20.08
C LEU A 175 -8.52 2.00 20.88
N ASP A 176 -8.39 2.04 22.21
CA ASP A 176 -9.46 2.47 23.12
C ASP A 176 -9.47 3.98 23.39
N LYS A 177 -8.61 4.75 22.69
CA LYS A 177 -8.55 6.21 22.83
C LYS A 177 -9.50 6.91 21.84
N LYS A 178 -9.80 8.19 22.10
CA LYS A 178 -10.61 9.06 21.22
C LYS A 178 -10.09 8.98 19.78
N ARG A 179 -10.92 8.52 18.86
CA ARG A 179 -10.56 8.37 17.43
C ARG A 179 -10.84 9.66 16.67
N PHE A 180 -10.01 9.95 15.67
CA PHE A 180 -10.21 11.11 14.81
C PHE A 180 -11.44 10.90 13.91
N LEU A 181 -12.31 11.92 13.80
CA LEU A 181 -13.60 11.84 13.10
C LEU A 181 -13.62 12.60 11.75
N GLY A 182 -12.49 12.68 11.05
CA GLY A 182 -12.42 13.35 9.74
C GLY A 182 -12.85 12.50 8.54
N ASN A 183 -12.73 13.06 7.34
CA ASN A 183 -13.01 12.40 6.07
C ASN A 183 -11.98 12.78 4.99
N TYR A 184 -10.94 11.97 4.84
CA TYR A 184 -10.00 12.08 3.74
C TYR A 184 -10.53 11.29 2.54
N ASP A 185 -10.65 11.95 1.39
CA ASP A 185 -11.24 11.43 0.15
C ASP A 185 -10.42 11.81 -1.10
N LYS A 186 -9.15 12.20 -0.90
CA LYS A 186 -8.27 12.71 -1.94
C LYS A 186 -7.30 11.65 -2.44
N SER A 187 -6.88 11.79 -3.69
CA SER A 187 -5.89 10.90 -4.31
C SER A 187 -4.65 11.69 -4.69
N LEU A 188 -3.48 11.15 -4.36
CA LEU A 188 -2.20 11.67 -4.83
C LEU A 188 -2.12 11.62 -6.35
N VAL A 189 -2.67 10.57 -6.99
CA VAL A 189 -2.69 10.44 -8.45
C VAL A 189 -3.43 11.60 -9.10
N ARG A 190 -4.63 11.93 -8.62
CA ARG A 190 -5.41 13.05 -9.17
C ARG A 190 -4.70 14.39 -8.94
N LYS A 191 -4.06 14.57 -7.78
CA LYS A 191 -3.35 15.80 -7.44
C LYS A 191 -1.99 15.93 -8.12
N ASN A 192 -1.44 14.84 -8.67
CA ASN A 192 -0.12 14.83 -9.29
C ASN A 192 0.02 15.84 -10.45
N ILE A 193 -1.08 16.16 -11.14
CA ILE A 193 -1.12 17.16 -12.22
C ILE A 193 -0.58 18.53 -11.76
N LEU A 194 -0.82 18.90 -10.50
CA LEU A 194 -0.39 20.17 -9.92
C LEU A 194 0.84 20.00 -9.02
N GLU A 195 0.88 18.91 -8.26
CA GLU A 195 1.83 18.75 -7.15
C GLU A 195 3.12 18.01 -7.54
N ASN A 196 3.17 17.38 -8.72
CA ASN A 196 4.36 16.67 -9.23
C ASN A 196 4.98 15.65 -8.24
N TYR A 197 4.14 14.90 -7.51
CA TYR A 197 4.56 13.81 -6.62
C TYR A 197 5.34 12.70 -7.34
N PHE A 198 5.01 12.44 -8.60
CA PHE A 198 5.72 11.48 -9.46
C PHE A 198 5.70 11.95 -10.92
N ARG A 199 6.70 11.54 -11.70
CA ARG A 199 6.90 11.98 -13.09
C ARG A 199 7.64 10.93 -13.89
N TYR A 200 7.68 11.09 -15.21
CA TYR A 200 8.54 10.28 -16.06
C TYR A 200 9.99 10.41 -15.60
N GLU A 201 10.68 9.27 -15.53
CA GLU A 201 12.11 9.23 -15.30
C GLU A 201 12.79 10.00 -16.44
N ARG A 202 13.61 10.98 -16.07
CA ARG A 202 14.42 11.69 -17.06
C ARG A 202 15.58 10.78 -17.41
N ILE A 203 15.60 10.28 -18.65
CA ILE A 203 16.82 9.71 -19.20
C ILE A 203 17.73 10.89 -19.48
N GLU A 204 18.76 11.08 -18.66
CA GLU A 204 19.87 11.97 -19.01
C GLU A 204 20.56 11.33 -20.21
N LEU A 205 20.41 11.95 -21.38
CA LEU A 205 21.05 11.57 -22.64
C LEU A 205 22.46 12.15 -22.72
#